data_AF-A0A519SAZ6-F1
#
_entry.id   AF-A0A519SAZ6-F1
#
_cell.length_a   1.000
_cell.length_b   1.000
_cell.length_c   1.000
_cell.angle_alpha   90.00
_cell.angle_beta   90.00
_cell.angle_gamma   90.00
#
_symmetry.space_group_name_H-M   'P 1'
#
loop_
_entity.id
_entity.type
_entity.pdbx_description
1 polymer ?
#
loop_
_entity_poly.entity_id
_entity_poly.type
_entity_poly.pdbx_seq_one_letter_code
_entity_poly.pdbx_strand_id
1 'polypeptide(L)' 'MEFPHELKELYPDKIIEVRGNADALTVILNADVDIEKFKNELKKKYSGLEEQQILFIKHENRQDFEKLILE' A
#
# COMPACT_ATOMS: atom_id res chain seq x y z
N MET A 1 -11.48 7.81 -9.42
CA MET A 1 -10.55 7.93 -8.28
C MET A 1 -9.42 6.95 -8.52
N GLU A 2 -8.21 7.43 -8.77
CA GLU A 2 -7.04 6.59 -9.08
C GLU A 2 -6.09 6.49 -7.88
N PHE A 3 -6.60 5.94 -6.78
CA PHE A 3 -5.82 5.60 -5.58
C PHE A 3 -4.49 4.86 -5.87
N PRO A 4 -4.39 3.91 -6.82
CA PRO A 4 -3.11 3.27 -7.13
C PRO A 4 -2.10 4.20 -7.82
N HIS A 5 -2.57 5.20 -8.57
CA HIS A 5 -1.70 6.18 -9.22
C HIS A 5 -1.12 7.14 -8.18
N GLU A 6 -1.97 7.66 -7.29
CA GLU A 6 -1.56 8.54 -6.19
C GLU A 6 -0.53 7.88 -5.28
N LEU A 7 -0.71 6.59 -4.93
CA LEU A 7 0.26 5.88 -4.11
C LEU A 7 1.65 5.85 -4.75
N LYS A 8 1.71 5.50 -6.03
CA LYS A 8 2.97 5.43 -6.78
C LYS A 8 3.63 6.81 -6.90
N GLU A 9 2.86 7.86 -7.08
CA GLU A 9 3.36 9.24 -7.12
C GLU A 9 3.81 9.76 -5.75
N LEU A 10 3.16 9.34 -4.67
CA LEU A 10 3.53 9.72 -3.31
C LEU A 10 4.79 9.01 -2.82
N TYR A 11 5.05 7.81 -3.33
CA TYR A 11 6.15 6.97 -2.88
C TYR A 11 6.93 6.32 -4.04
N PRO A 12 7.43 7.08 -5.02
CA PRO A 12 8.07 6.54 -6.21
C PRO A 12 9.39 5.80 -5.89
N ASP A 13 10.12 6.25 -4.87
CA ASP A 13 11.35 5.59 -4.40
C ASP A 13 11.09 4.32 -3.56
N LYS A 14 9.88 4.17 -3.03
CA LYS A 14 9.53 3.05 -2.14
C LYS A 14 8.70 1.98 -2.87
N ILE A 15 7.89 2.38 -3.83
CA ILE A 15 6.97 1.50 -4.55
C ILE A 15 7.56 1.17 -5.92
N ILE A 16 7.76 -0.13 -6.16
CA ILE A 16 8.14 -0.66 -7.47
C ILE A 16 6.91 -0.73 -8.38
N GLU A 17 5.81 -1.30 -7.86
CA GLU A 17 4.61 -1.56 -8.64
C GLU A 17 3.36 -1.47 -7.75
N VAL A 18 2.27 -0.94 -8.31
CA VAL A 18 0.94 -0.98 -7.69
C VAL A 18 -0.02 -1.67 -8.64
N ARG A 19 -0.76 -2.66 -8.13
CA ARG A 19 -1.85 -3.34 -8.84
C ARG A 19 -3.15 -3.11 -8.10
N GLY A 20 -4.07 -2.37 -8.68
CA GLY A 20 -5.44 -2.28 -8.18
C GLY A 20 -6.31 -3.39 -8.76
N ASN A 21 -7.00 -4.13 -7.90
CA ASN A 21 -8.14 -4.97 -8.27
C ASN A 21 -9.43 -4.30 -7.77
N ALA A 22 -10.59 -4.79 -8.21
CA ALA A 22 -11.90 -4.19 -7.89
C ALA A 22 -12.22 -4.09 -6.39
N ASP A 23 -11.57 -4.91 -5.56
CA ASP A 23 -11.87 -5.04 -4.11
C ASP A 23 -10.66 -4.69 -3.21
N ALA A 24 -9.44 -4.68 -3.78
CA ALA A 24 -8.21 -4.47 -3.00
C ALA A 24 -7.04 -3.99 -3.86
N LEU A 25 -6.06 -3.36 -3.21
CA LEU A 25 -4.86 -2.81 -3.85
C LEU A 25 -3.61 -3.56 -3.39
N THR A 26 -2.84 -4.09 -4.33
CA THR A 26 -1.54 -4.71 -4.05
C THR A 26 -0.42 -3.73 -4.33
N VAL A 27 0.42 -3.45 -3.34
CA VAL A 27 1.58 -2.57 -3.43
C VAL A 27 2.84 -3.40 -3.27
N ILE A 28 3.72 -3.35 -4.27
CA ILE A 28 5.03 -3.99 -4.27
C ILE A 28 6.05 -2.91 -3.92
N LEU A 29 6.63 -3.03 -2.74
CA LEU A 29 7.67 -2.13 -2.24
C LEU A 29 9.07 -2.68 -2.54
N ASN A 30 10.03 -1.77 -2.62
CA ASN A 30 11.46 -2.07 -2.62
C ASN A 30 11.82 -2.86 -1.36
N ALA A 31 12.81 -3.74 -1.47
CA ALA A 31 13.25 -4.57 -0.33
C ALA A 31 13.82 -3.75 0.85
N ASP A 32 14.28 -2.53 0.60
CA ASP A 32 14.80 -1.58 1.59
C ASP A 32 13.69 -0.85 2.38
N VAL A 33 12.44 -0.95 1.94
CA VAL A 33 11.33 -0.23 2.55
C VAL A 33 10.84 -0.96 3.79
N ASP A 34 10.54 -0.20 4.82
CA ASP A 34 10.00 -0.75 6.05
C ASP A 34 8.46 -0.84 5.98
N ILE A 35 7.90 -2.05 5.88
CA ILE A 35 6.45 -2.27 5.77
C ILE A 35 5.71 -1.71 6.98
N GLU A 36 6.24 -1.88 8.19
CA GLU A 36 5.56 -1.42 9.40
C GLU A 36 5.42 0.10 9.39
N LYS A 37 6.50 0.80 9.03
CA LYS A 37 6.48 2.26 8.86
C LYS A 37 5.51 2.67 7.76
N PHE A 38 5.54 2.01 6.61
CA PHE A 38 4.66 2.30 5.48
C PHE A 38 3.18 2.11 5.83
N LYS A 39 2.83 0.99 6.49
CA LYS A 39 1.48 0.71 6.99
C LYS A 39 1.00 1.81 7.94
N ASN A 40 1.86 2.27 8.85
CA ASN A 40 1.50 3.30 9.82
C ASN A 40 1.27 4.66 9.16
N GLU A 41 2.09 5.02 8.17
CA GLU A 41 1.91 6.23 7.36
C GLU A 41 0.60 6.19 6.56
N LEU A 42 0.30 5.05 5.93
CA LEU A 42 -0.98 4.84 5.24
C LEU A 42 -2.16 4.94 6.19
N LYS A 43 -2.11 4.25 7.34
CA LYS A 43 -3.16 4.32 8.36
C LYS A 43 -3.39 5.74 8.83
N LYS A 44 -2.35 6.53 9.05
CA LYS A 44 -2.49 7.94 9.45
C LYS A 44 -3.07 8.81 8.33
N LYS A 45 -2.60 8.63 7.10
CA LYS A 45 -3.00 9.45 5.96
C LYS A 45 -4.42 9.16 5.49
N TYR A 46 -4.82 7.90 5.60
CA TYR A 46 -6.13 7.40 5.22
C TYR A 46 -6.93 6.96 6.45
N SER A 47 -6.68 7.59 7.61
CA SER A 47 -7.47 7.38 8.82
C SER A 47 -8.81 8.09 8.64
N GLY A 48 -9.93 7.38 8.78
CA GLY A 48 -11.27 7.96 8.59
C GLY A 48 -11.79 7.82 7.16
N LEU A 49 -11.48 6.70 6.51
CA LEU A 49 -12.17 6.33 5.28
C LEU A 49 -13.60 5.90 5.66
N GLU A 50 -14.60 6.41 4.94
CA GLU A 50 -16.00 6.00 5.15
C GLU A 50 -16.22 4.50 4.85
N GLU A 51 -15.35 3.91 4.01
CA GLU A 51 -15.36 2.50 3.66
C GLU A 51 -14.01 1.84 3.90
N GLN A 52 -14.04 0.62 4.44
CA GLN A 52 -12.83 -0.15 4.68
C GLN A 52 -12.11 -0.45 3.36
N GLN A 53 -10.86 -0.02 3.24
CA GLN A 53 -10.03 -0.30 2.06
C GLN A 53 -8.97 -1.33 2.41
N ILE A 54 -8.89 -2.40 1.61
CA ILE A 54 -7.92 -3.47 1.79
C ILE A 54 -6.71 -3.21 0.90
N LEU A 55 -5.53 -3.09 1.53
CA LEU A 55 -4.24 -3.08 0.85
C LEU A 55 -3.44 -4.33 1.19
N PHE A 56 -2.80 -4.88 0.18
CA PHE A 56 -1.82 -5.95 0.29
C PHE A 56 -0.45 -5.41 -0.04
N ILE A 57 0.41 -5.29 0.96
CA ILE A 57 1.75 -4.74 0.81
C ILE A 57 2.76 -5.88 0.83
N LYS A 58 3.65 -5.95 -0.15
CA LYS A 58 4.74 -6.93 -0.14
C LYS A 58 6.05 -6.32 -0.58
N HIS A 59 7.16 -7.00 -0.30
CA HIS A 59 8.47 -6.63 -0.85
C HIS A 59 8.73 -7.39 -2.15
N GLU A 60 9.55 -6.84 -3.05
CA GLU A 60 10.00 -7.59 -4.24
C GLU A 60 10.69 -8.91 -3.86
N ASN A 61 11.41 -8.92 -2.73
CA ASN A 61 12.23 -10.03 -2.28
C ASN A 61 11.54 -10.88 -1.20
N ARG A 62 10.27 -10.62 -0.88
CA ARG A 62 9.46 -11.44 0.04
C ARG A 62 8.20 -11.94 -0.65
N GLN A 63 7.89 -13.21 -0.45
CA GLN A 63 6.62 -13.79 -0.90
C GLN A 63 5.46 -13.51 0.06
N ASP A 64 5.75 -13.06 1.29
CA ASP A 64 4.75 -12.65 2.26
C ASP A 64 4.07 -11.33 1.86
N PHE A 65 2.75 -11.34 1.94
CA PHE A 65 1.90 -10.17 1.75
C PHE A 65 1.36 -9.73 3.10
N GLU A 66 1.66 -8.50 3.47
CA GLU A 66 1.12 -7.84 4.64
C GLU A 66 -0.22 -7.19 4.29
N LYS A 67 -1.29 -7.72 4.85
CA LYS A 67 -2.62 -7.13 4.72
C LYS A 67 -2.76 -5.93 5.66
N LEU A 68 -3.09 -4.78 5.08
CA LEU A 68 -3.49 -3.57 5.79
C LEU A 68 -4.94 -3.27 5.48
N ILE A 69 -5.75 -3.07 6.51
CA ILE A 69 -7.11 -2.56 6.38
C ILE A 69 -7.07 -1.11 6.87
N LEU A 70 -7.50 -0.21 5.99
CA LEU A 70 -7.70 1.20 6.32
C LEU A 70 -9.17 1.41 6.65
N GLU A 71 -9.41 2.07 7.77
CA GLU A 71 -10.72 2.48 8.30
C GLU A 71 -10.59 3.88 8.91
#